data_AF-A0A840E5J9-F1
#
_entry.id   AF-A0A840E5J9-F1
#
_cell.length_a   1.000
_cell.length_b   1.000
_cell.length_c   1.000
_cell.angle_alpha   90.00
_cell.angle_beta   90.00
_cell.angle_gamma   90.00
#
_symmetry.space_group_name_H-M   'P 1'
#
loop_
_entity.id
_entity.type
_entity.pdbx_description
1 polymer ?
#
loop_
_entity_poly.entity_id
_entity_poly.type
_entity_poly.pdbx_seq_one_letter_code
_entity_poly.pdbx_strand_id
1 'polypeptide(L)'
;MPRTRLTGFSRLIIFLIIALPIVYVGAALYNGEDPVRNVKGWLGIQDPEPREEMNVPPSSAREAPATFESVQELRDENERLRQELARCQGISES
;
A
#
# COMPACT_ATOMS: atom_id res chain seq x y z
N MET A 1 29.32 -31.35 25.73
CA MET A 1 28.40 -30.44 24.99
C MET A 1 28.64 -29.02 25.49
N PRO A 2 29.22 -28.12 24.69
CA PRO A 2 29.40 -26.73 25.09
C PRO A 2 28.02 -26.06 25.21
N ARG A 3 27.71 -25.57 26.41
CA ARG A 3 26.52 -24.73 26.64
C ARG A 3 26.84 -23.34 26.12
N THR A 4 26.30 -22.98 24.95
CA THR A 4 26.37 -21.61 24.43
C THR A 4 25.75 -20.68 25.46
N ARG A 5 26.58 -19.89 26.14
CA ARG A 5 26.09 -18.86 27.06
C ARG A 5 25.73 -17.64 26.24
N LEU A 6 24.45 -17.29 26.22
CA LEU A 6 23.99 -16.04 25.63
C LEU A 6 24.63 -14.87 26.40
N THR A 7 25.43 -14.06 25.72
CA THR A 7 26.00 -12.85 26.33
C THR A 7 24.92 -11.77 26.44
N GLY A 8 25.09 -10.80 27.35
CA GLY A 8 24.16 -9.67 27.47
C GLY A 8 24.00 -8.91 26.14
N PHE A 9 25.08 -8.81 25.36
CA PHE A 9 25.05 -8.24 24.03
C PHE A 9 24.22 -9.06 23.03
N SER A 10 24.33 -10.38 23.05
CA SER A 10 23.47 -11.25 22.23
C SER A 10 21.99 -11.11 22.58
N ARG A 11 21.64 -10.92 23.87
CA ARG A 11 20.25 -10.64 24.28
C ARG A 11 19.72 -9.33 23.69
N LEU A 12 20.56 -8.30 23.64
CA LEU A 12 20.21 -7.02 23.02
C LEU A 12 19.98 -7.17 21.51
N ILE A 13 20.84 -7.90 20.80
CA ILE A 13 20.66 -8.14 19.35
C ILE A 13 19.35 -8.89 19.10
N ILE A 14 19.06 -9.94 19.87
CA ILE A 14 17.81 -10.70 19.74
C ILE A 14 16.60 -9.80 20.00
N PHE A 15 16.67 -8.95 21.03
CA PHE A 15 15.63 -7.94 21.27
C PHE A 15 15.47 -7.00 20.10
N LEU A 16 16.56 -6.47 19.54
CA LEU A 16 16.53 -5.53 18.43
C LEU A 16 15.88 -6.12 17.18
N ILE A 17 16.20 -7.38 16.84
CA ILE A 17 15.65 -8.08 15.67
C ILE A 17 14.11 -8.17 15.75
N ILE A 18 13.56 -8.29 16.96
CA ILE A 18 12.10 -8.38 17.17
C ILE A 18 11.48 -6.99 17.35
N ALA A 19 12.13 -6.10 18.10
CA ALA A 19 11.60 -4.79 18.44
C ALA A 19 11.61 -3.82 17.25
N LEU A 20 12.67 -3.81 16.42
CA LEU A 20 12.73 -2.93 15.25
C LEU A 20 11.55 -3.08 14.29
N PRO A 21 11.19 -4.29 13.81
CA PRO A 21 10.10 -4.41 12.85
C PRO A 21 8.77 -3.98 13.45
N ILE A 22 8.53 -4.24 14.74
CA ILE A 22 7.31 -3.80 15.44
C ILE A 22 7.25 -2.26 15.50
N VAL A 23 8.35 -1.62 15.91
CA VAL A 23 8.43 -0.15 15.97
C VAL A 23 8.28 0.46 14.58
N TYR A 24 8.90 -0.14 13.56
CA TYR A 24 8.78 0.30 12.17
C TYR A 24 7.33 0.27 11.68
N VAL A 25 6.63 -0.86 11.90
CA VAL A 25 5.22 -1.00 11.53
C VAL A 25 4.35 0.03 12.28
N GLY A 26 4.58 0.21 13.59
CA GLY A 26 3.85 1.20 14.38
C GLY A 26 4.06 2.64 13.88
N ALA A 27 5.29 3.00 13.52
CA ALA A 27 5.62 4.30 12.97
C ALA A 27 5.00 4.52 11.58
N ALA A 28 5.05 3.51 10.70
CA ALA A 28 4.45 3.58 9.38
C ALA A 28 2.92 3.78 9.46
N LEU A 29 2.23 3.00 10.32
CA LEU A 29 0.79 3.15 10.53
C LEU A 29 0.43 4.52 11.11
N TYR A 30 1.25 5.08 11.99
CA TYR A 30 1.05 6.43 12.52
C TYR A 30 1.14 7.51 11.44
N ASN A 31 2.04 7.34 10.46
CA ASN A 31 2.21 8.25 9.33
C ASN A 31 1.22 7.98 8.17
N GLY A 32 0.38 6.94 8.28
CA GLY A 32 -0.54 6.54 7.21
C GLY A 32 0.14 5.80 6.05
N GLU A 33 1.37 5.33 6.24
CA GLU A 33 2.09 4.50 5.26
C GLU A 33 1.72 3.02 5.44
N ASP A 34 1.76 2.24 4.35
CA ASP A 34 1.63 0.79 4.40
C ASP A 34 3.02 0.13 4.55
N PRO A 35 3.40 -0.31 5.77
CA PRO A 35 4.73 -0.89 6.02
C PRO A 35 4.94 -2.19 5.25
N VAL A 36 3.87 -2.95 4.96
CA VAL A 36 3.97 -4.24 4.27
C VAL A 36 4.27 -4.01 2.80
N ARG A 37 3.59 -3.06 2.16
CA ARG A 37 3.84 -2.68 0.76
C ARG A 37 5.26 -2.14 0.58
N ASN A 38 5.73 -1.31 1.52
CA ASN A 38 7.08 -0.74 1.46
C ASN A 38 8.19 -1.79 1.64
N VAL A 39 8.02 -2.73 2.58
CA VAL A 39 8.97 -3.83 2.79
C VAL A 39 8.99 -4.80 1.61
N LYS A 40 7.83 -5.10 1.00
CA LYS A 40 7.75 -5.90 -0.23
C LYS A 40 8.52 -5.25 -1.39
N GLY A 41 8.34 -3.95 -1.60
CA GLY A 41 9.06 -3.18 -2.61
C GLY A 41 10.58 -3.17 -2.37
N TRP A 42 11.02 -3.02 -1.13
CA TRP A 42 12.45 -3.05 -0.77
C TRP A 42 13.09 -4.43 -0.94
N LEU A 43 12.38 -5.50 -0.59
CA LEU A 43 12.85 -6.88 -0.76
C LEU A 43 12.79 -7.38 -2.20
N GLY A 44 12.28 -6.56 -3.14
CA GLY A 44 12.11 -6.95 -4.55
C GLY A 44 11.13 -8.10 -4.75
N ILE A 45 10.29 -8.39 -3.75
CA ILE A 45 9.22 -9.37 -3.85
C ILE A 45 8.11 -8.70 -4.65
N GLN A 46 8.21 -8.83 -5.97
CA GLN A 46 7.16 -8.45 -6.89
C GLN A 46 6.03 -9.47 -6.74
N ASP A 47 4.87 -9.02 -6.25
CA ASP A 47 3.64 -9.79 -6.46
C ASP A 47 3.49 -10.01 -7.99
N PRO A 48 3.09 -11.20 -8.48
CA PRO A 48 2.93 -11.42 -9.92
C PRO A 48 1.98 -10.36 -10.49
N GLU A 49 2.51 -9.50 -11.35
CA GLU A 49 1.91 -8.32 -11.98
C GLU A 49 0.37 -8.37 -12.12
N PRO A 50 -0.38 -7.55 -11.35
CA PRO A 50 -1.60 -6.93 -11.84
C PRO A 50 -1.24 -5.52 -12.37
N ARG A 51 -1.23 -5.39 -13.70
CA ARG A 51 -1.25 -4.17 -14.55
C ARG A 51 -1.14 -2.82 -13.83
N GLU A 52 -0.14 -2.03 -14.24
CA GLU A 52 0.11 -0.61 -13.94
C GLU A 52 -1.07 0.17 -13.33
N GLU A 53 -0.99 0.44 -12.02
CA GLU A 53 -1.77 1.50 -11.39
C GLU A 53 -1.09 2.85 -11.61
N MET A 54 -1.64 3.61 -12.55
CA MET A 54 -1.37 5.02 -12.76
C MET A 54 -1.65 5.80 -11.46
N ASN A 55 -0.70 6.63 -11.05
CA ASN A 55 -0.73 7.46 -9.85
C ASN A 55 -1.94 8.40 -9.84
N VAL A 56 -2.97 8.09 -9.04
CA VAL A 56 -4.09 9.00 -8.72
C VAL A 56 -3.83 9.58 -7.32
N PRO A 57 -3.89 10.91 -7.12
CA PRO A 57 -3.68 11.52 -5.82
C PRO A 57 -4.70 11.03 -4.80
N PRO A 58 -4.36 11.00 -3.48
CA PRO A 58 -5.23 10.43 -2.46
C PRO A 58 -6.51 11.27 -2.34
N SER A 59 -7.59 10.75 -2.92
CA SER A 59 -8.93 11.25 -2.65
C SER A 59 -9.31 10.82 -1.24
N SER A 60 -9.66 11.80 -0.41
CA SER A 60 -10.16 11.67 0.95
C SER A 60 -11.53 10.97 1.01
N ALA A 61 -11.65 9.77 0.46
CA ALA A 61 -12.87 8.96 0.52
C ALA A 61 -12.71 7.91 1.62
N ARG A 62 -12.89 8.41 2.85
CA ARG A 62 -13.42 7.70 4.02
C ARG A 62 -14.03 6.35 3.65
N GLU A 63 -13.48 5.26 4.20
CA GLU A 63 -14.00 3.88 4.09
C GLU A 63 -15.49 3.83 4.41
N ALA A 64 -16.34 4.04 3.41
CA ALA A 64 -17.76 3.78 3.48
C ALA A 64 -17.98 2.31 3.08
N PRO A 65 -18.83 1.55 3.79
CA PRO A 65 -19.15 0.18 3.41
C PRO A 65 -19.68 0.16 1.96
N ALA A 66 -19.24 -0.83 1.19
CA ALA A 66 -19.71 -1.03 -0.19
C ALA A 66 -21.20 -1.42 -0.19
N THR A 67 -22.08 -0.42 -0.24
CA THR A 67 -23.52 -0.58 -0.41
C THR A 67 -23.86 -0.67 -1.89
N PHE A 68 -25.01 -1.25 -2.23
CA PHE A 68 -25.45 -1.34 -3.63
C PHE A 68 -25.54 0.04 -4.31
N GLU A 69 -25.96 1.04 -3.56
CA GLU A 69 -26.07 2.43 -4.00
C GLU A 69 -24.69 3.03 -4.31
N SER A 70 -23.69 2.83 -3.44
CA SER A 70 -22.34 3.33 -3.73
C SER A 70 -21.71 2.63 -4.92
N VAL A 71 -21.93 1.32 -5.08
CA VAL A 71 -21.44 0.59 -6.27
C VAL A 71 -22.10 1.09 -7.55
N GLN A 72 -23.37 1.50 -7.51
CA GLN A 72 -24.07 2.07 -8.66
C GLN A 72 -23.54 3.46 -9.01
N GLU A 73 -23.37 4.34 -8.03
CA GLU A 73 -22.81 5.67 -8.21
C GLU A 73 -21.38 5.61 -8.78
N LEU A 74 -20.53 4.72 -8.27
CA LEU A 74 -19.18 4.52 -8.79
C LEU A 74 -19.17 4.01 -10.26
N ARG A 75 -20.18 3.24 -10.68
CA ARG A 75 -20.29 2.78 -12.06
C ARG A 75 -20.65 3.93 -12.99
N ASP A 76 -21.62 4.74 -12.59
CA ASP A 76 -22.05 5.91 -13.36
C ASP A 76 -20.91 6.93 -13.50
N GLU A 77 -20.14 7.14 -12.42
CA GLU A 77 -18.96 8.01 -12.43
C GLU A 77 -17.86 7.48 -13.38
N ASN A 78 -17.60 6.16 -13.36
CA ASN A 78 -16.64 5.55 -14.28
C ASN A 78 -17.05 5.69 -15.75
N GLU A 79 -18.34 5.53 -16.07
CA GLU A 79 -18.84 5.72 -17.43
C GLU A 79 -18.67 7.16 -17.90
N ARG A 80 -18.98 8.13 -17.04
CA ARG A 80 -18.80 9.55 -17.33
C ARG A 80 -17.33 9.90 -17.58
N LEU A 81 -16.43 9.49 -16.68
CA LEU A 81 -15.00 9.78 -16.80
C LEU A 81 -14.40 9.18 -18.08
N ARG A 82 -14.86 7.98 -18.48
CA ARG A 82 -14.45 7.37 -19.75
C ARG A 82 -14.91 8.17 -20.97
N GLN A 83 -16.11 8.73 -20.95
CA GLN A 83 -16.59 9.62 -22.02
C GLN A 83 -15.79 10.92 -22.08
N GLU A 84 -15.45 11.50 -20.94
CA GLU A 84 -14.62 12.71 -20.86
C GLU A 84 -13.20 12.46 -21.40
N LEU A 85 -12.58 11.32 -21.06
CA LEU A 85 -11.28 10.92 -21.60
C LEU A 85 -11.33 10.70 -23.12
N ALA A 86 -12.35 9.99 -23.62
CA ALA A 86 -12.52 9.77 -25.06
C ALA A 86 -12.67 11.09 -25.81
N ARG A 87 -13.37 12.07 -25.22
CA ARG A 87 -13.50 13.42 -25.79
C ARG A 87 -12.17 14.16 -25.81
N CYS A 88 -11.41 14.15 -24.71
CA CYS A 88 -10.11 14.82 -24.63
C CYS A 88 -9.07 14.18 -25.57
N GLN A 89 -9.07 12.85 -25.69
CA GLN A 89 -8.19 12.13 -26.61
C GLN A 89 -8.57 12.37 -28.07
N GLY A 90 -9.87 12.37 -28.41
CA GLY A 90 -10.32 12.67 -29.77
C GLY A 90 -10.08 14.12 -30.20
N ILE A 91 -10.01 15.07 -29.26
CA ILE A 91 -9.63 16.48 -29.54
C ILE A 91 -8.12 16.61 -29.75
N SER A 92 -7.30 15.70 -29.21
CA SER A 92 -5.84 15.75 -29.36
C SER A 92 -5.33 15.23 -30.71
N GLU A 93 -6.20 14.62 -31.53
CA GLU A 93 -5.89 14.11 -32.87
C GLU A 93 -6.42 14.99 -34.03
N SER A 94 -6.87 16.23 -33.76
CA SER A 94 -7.26 17.23 -34.78
C SER A 94 -6.50 18.55 -34.61
#